data_AF-A0A1E2S2J4-F1
#
_entry.id   AF-A0A1E2S2J4-F1
#
_cell.length_a   1.000
_cell.length_b   1.000
_cell.length_c   1.000
_cell.angle_alpha   90.00
_cell.angle_beta   90.00
_cell.angle_gamma   90.00
#
_symmetry.space_group_name_H-M   'P 1'
#
loop_
_entity.id
_entity.type
_entity.pdbx_description
1 polymer ?
#
loop_
_entity_poly.entity_id
_entity_poly.type
_entity_poly.pdbx_seq_one_letter_code
_entity_poly.pdbx_strand_id
1 'polypeptide(L)'
;MNSWRNIGFVFVRLLLLSAVLGVGLGGCNMRGFPRLNLPAPVFNTPSPLPPPGQYVKAPAGAIPGAPVPLHDTYRLDSGDELRIVVFGQQNLSRVYAVDGSGYISMPLLGSIRARGLTTRQLAGVIERDLGAEYVKNPKVSVEVQTYRPFYILGEVQRAGKYPYVSGMTVEEAVATAEAIRSAPTSGRCD
;
A
#
# COMPACT_ATOMS: atom_id res chain seq x y z
N MET A 1 15.93 7.65 42.75
CA MET A 1 16.89 6.52 42.78
C MET A 1 16.30 5.40 43.63
N ASN A 2 15.30 4.70 43.09
CA ASN A 2 14.50 3.72 43.83
C ASN A 2 13.62 2.95 42.81
N SER A 3 14.26 2.08 42.04
CA SER A 3 13.63 1.22 41.02
C SER A 3 14.27 -0.17 41.02
N TRP A 4 14.23 -0.89 42.16
CA TRP A 4 14.83 -2.22 42.29
C TRP A 4 14.01 -3.15 43.20
N ARG A 5 12.71 -3.36 42.91
CA ARG A 5 11.88 -4.29 43.70
C ARG A 5 10.92 -5.21 42.92
N ASN A 6 10.91 -5.18 41.58
CA ASN A 6 9.91 -5.93 40.78
C ASN A 6 10.47 -6.96 39.79
N ILE A 7 11.73 -7.40 39.94
CA ILE A 7 12.37 -8.34 39.00
C ILE A 7 12.26 -9.82 39.44
N GLY A 8 11.76 -10.11 40.65
CA GLY A 8 11.76 -11.48 41.20
C GLY A 8 10.55 -12.37 40.87
N PHE A 9 9.43 -11.84 40.35
CA PHE A 9 8.15 -12.57 40.35
C PHE A 9 7.73 -13.22 39.02
N VAL A 10 8.41 -12.96 37.91
CA VAL A 10 8.06 -13.58 36.61
C VAL A 10 8.79 -14.91 36.38
N PHE A 11 9.91 -15.14 37.06
CA PHE A 11 10.73 -16.36 36.89
C PHE A 11 10.15 -17.63 37.54
N VAL A 12 9.16 -17.51 38.42
CA VAL A 12 8.57 -18.66 39.15
C VAL A 12 7.47 -19.37 38.35
N ARG A 13 7.07 -18.84 37.17
CA ARG A 13 6.15 -19.52 36.25
C ARG A 13 6.83 -20.45 35.24
N LEU A 14 8.15 -20.67 35.38
CA LEU A 14 8.98 -21.48 34.48
C LEU A 14 9.33 -22.88 35.06
N LEU A 15 8.56 -23.39 36.01
CA LEU A 15 8.93 -24.61 36.74
C LEU A 15 7.75 -25.51 37.13
N LEU A 16 6.76 -25.68 36.26
CA LEU A 16 5.73 -26.72 36.44
C LEU A 16 5.37 -27.43 35.13
N LEU A 17 5.74 -28.72 35.13
CA LEU A 17 5.16 -29.86 34.44
C LEU A 17 5.64 -30.28 33.03
N SER A 18 6.73 -31.05 33.07
CA SER A 18 6.85 -32.42 32.53
C SER A 18 6.05 -32.87 31.29
N ALA A 19 6.84 -33.19 30.26
CA ALA A 19 6.98 -34.54 29.69
C ALA A 19 5.71 -35.33 29.31
N VAL A 20 5.44 -35.39 27.99
CA VAL A 20 4.97 -36.62 27.33
C VAL A 20 5.78 -36.82 26.05
N LEU A 21 6.82 -37.63 26.14
CA LEU A 21 7.53 -38.24 25.02
C LEU A 21 6.73 -39.48 24.60
N GLY A 22 5.96 -39.35 23.52
CA GLY A 22 5.33 -40.48 22.84
C GLY A 22 6.01 -40.73 21.51
N VAL A 23 7.00 -41.63 21.47
CA VAL A 23 7.56 -42.19 20.24
C VAL A 23 6.57 -43.22 19.71
N GLY A 24 5.75 -42.83 18.74
CA GLY A 24 4.87 -43.71 17.99
C GLY A 24 5.43 -44.01 16.61
N LEU A 25 6.12 -45.14 16.46
CA LEU A 25 6.37 -45.77 15.16
C LEU A 25 5.04 -46.40 14.70
N GLY A 26 4.27 -45.66 13.90
CA GLY A 26 3.00 -46.11 13.32
C GLY A 26 3.00 -45.85 11.81
N GLY A 27 2.82 -46.90 11.01
CA GLY A 27 3.06 -46.90 9.57
C GLY A 27 2.18 -45.94 8.76
N CYS A 28 2.70 -45.54 7.60
CA CYS A 28 1.96 -44.82 6.57
C CYS A 28 0.85 -45.70 5.98
N ASN A 29 -0.31 -45.74 6.61
CA ASN A 29 -1.53 -46.26 6.03
C ASN A 29 -2.14 -45.17 5.13
N MET A 30 -1.74 -45.14 3.85
CA MET A 30 -2.37 -44.28 2.84
C MET A 30 -3.75 -44.84 2.47
N ARG A 31 -4.74 -44.63 3.33
CA ARG A 31 -6.16 -44.82 3.00
C ARG A 31 -6.92 -43.54 3.30
N GLY A 32 -7.36 -42.89 2.22
CA GLY A 32 -8.47 -41.96 2.24
C GLY A 32 -8.16 -40.57 2.76
N PHE A 33 -7.56 -39.73 1.92
CA PHE A 33 -7.77 -38.29 2.09
C PHE A 33 -9.25 -37.99 1.82
N PRO A 34 -10.01 -37.45 2.79
CA PRO A 34 -11.31 -36.89 2.48
C PRO A 34 -11.09 -35.79 1.44
N ARG A 35 -11.85 -35.83 0.33
CA ARG A 35 -11.84 -34.74 -0.64
C ARG A 35 -12.41 -33.51 0.06
N LEU A 36 -11.51 -32.74 0.64
CA LEU A 36 -11.73 -31.37 1.07
C LEU A 36 -12.12 -30.61 -0.20
N ASN A 37 -13.42 -30.44 -0.38
CA ASN A 37 -14.03 -29.66 -1.45
C ASN A 37 -13.73 -28.18 -1.18
N LEU A 38 -12.48 -27.78 -1.32
CA LEU A 38 -12.11 -26.37 -1.30
C LEU A 38 -12.67 -25.75 -2.59
N PRO A 39 -13.39 -24.62 -2.50
CA PRO A 39 -13.62 -23.80 -3.68
C PRO A 39 -12.27 -23.46 -4.28
N ALA A 40 -12.12 -23.67 -5.60
CA ALA A 40 -10.89 -23.35 -6.29
C ALA A 40 -10.48 -21.90 -5.97
N PRO A 41 -9.18 -21.61 -5.76
CA PRO A 41 -8.72 -20.24 -5.67
C PRO A 41 -9.17 -19.50 -6.93
N VAL A 42 -9.98 -18.46 -6.74
CA VAL A 42 -10.35 -17.55 -7.83
C VAL A 42 -9.10 -16.75 -8.15
N PHE A 43 -8.25 -17.32 -9.01
CA PHE A 43 -7.30 -16.51 -9.73
C PHE A 43 -8.15 -15.57 -10.57
N ASN A 44 -8.05 -14.25 -10.29
CA ASN A 44 -8.51 -13.25 -11.24
C ASN A 44 -7.73 -13.51 -12.52
N THR A 45 -8.34 -14.26 -13.44
CA THR A 45 -7.82 -14.41 -14.79
C THR A 45 -7.69 -13.00 -15.33
N PRO A 46 -6.50 -12.56 -15.79
CA PRO A 46 -6.41 -11.30 -16.51
C PRO A 46 -7.44 -11.39 -17.63
N SER A 47 -8.35 -10.42 -17.66
CA SER A 47 -9.38 -10.33 -18.69
C SER A 47 -8.71 -10.55 -20.05
N PRO A 48 -9.27 -11.40 -20.94
CA PRO A 48 -8.71 -11.60 -22.25
C PRO A 48 -8.49 -10.24 -22.91
N LEU A 49 -7.31 -10.02 -23.47
CA LEU A 49 -7.08 -8.84 -24.29
C LEU A 49 -8.18 -8.82 -25.37
N PRO A 50 -8.87 -7.68 -25.56
CA PRO A 50 -9.89 -7.58 -26.58
C PRO A 50 -9.27 -7.93 -27.94
N PRO A 51 -9.99 -8.67 -28.80
CA PRO A 51 -9.48 -9.00 -30.13
C PRO A 51 -9.08 -7.73 -30.88
N PRO A 52 -7.98 -7.75 -31.66
CA PRO A 52 -7.58 -6.59 -32.44
C PRO A 52 -8.73 -6.17 -33.35
N GLY A 53 -9.29 -4.97 -33.08
CA GLY A 53 -10.47 -4.45 -33.77
C GLY A 53 -11.68 -4.16 -32.87
N GLN A 54 -11.68 -4.61 -31.60
CA GLN A 54 -12.68 -4.18 -30.62
C GLN A 54 -12.07 -3.23 -29.59
N TYR A 55 -11.64 -2.07 -30.07
CA TYR A 55 -11.56 -0.90 -29.21
C TYR A 55 -12.99 -0.52 -28.84
N VAL A 56 -13.35 -0.65 -27.57
CA VAL A 56 -14.61 -0.13 -27.05
C VAL A 56 -14.72 1.31 -27.51
N LYS A 57 -15.72 1.60 -28.34
CA LYS A 57 -15.97 2.93 -28.89
C LYS A 57 -15.93 3.92 -27.73
N ALA A 58 -14.98 4.86 -27.77
CA ALA A 58 -14.90 5.94 -26.81
C ALA A 58 -16.31 6.56 -26.65
N PRO A 59 -16.73 6.93 -25.42
CA PRO A 59 -18.05 7.51 -25.20
C PRO A 59 -18.29 8.61 -26.23
N ALA A 60 -19.48 8.62 -26.83
CA ALA A 60 -19.81 9.35 -28.07
C ALA A 60 -19.77 10.89 -28.00
N GLY A 61 -19.01 11.46 -27.06
CA GLY A 61 -18.65 12.87 -26.96
C GLY A 61 -17.15 13.14 -26.78
N ALA A 62 -16.27 12.12 -26.91
CA ALA A 62 -14.83 12.32 -26.89
C ALA A 62 -14.36 12.92 -28.24
N ILE A 63 -14.01 14.20 -28.21
CA ILE A 63 -13.38 14.89 -29.34
C ILE A 63 -11.96 14.31 -29.50
N PRO A 64 -11.55 13.84 -30.70
CA PRO A 64 -10.16 13.45 -30.95
C PRO A 64 -9.23 14.64 -30.66
N GLY A 65 -8.37 14.52 -29.64
CA GLY A 65 -7.47 15.60 -29.21
C GLY A 65 -8.00 16.51 -28.10
N ALA A 66 -9.18 16.25 -27.53
CA ALA A 66 -9.54 16.88 -26.26
C ALA A 66 -8.70 16.27 -25.12
N PRO A 67 -8.13 17.09 -24.22
CA PRO A 67 -7.50 16.60 -23.00
C PRO A 67 -8.54 15.78 -22.25
N VAL A 68 -8.35 14.47 -22.18
CA VAL A 68 -9.11 13.63 -21.25
C VAL A 68 -8.80 14.20 -19.87
N PRO A 69 -9.79 14.66 -19.08
CA PRO A 69 -9.53 15.07 -17.72
C PRO A 69 -9.19 13.81 -16.91
N LEU A 70 -7.93 13.38 -17.01
CA LEU A 70 -7.28 12.42 -16.13
C LEU A 70 -7.01 13.13 -14.79
N HIS A 71 -8.07 13.65 -14.17
CA HIS A 71 -8.03 13.95 -12.74
C HIS A 71 -8.28 12.63 -12.00
N ASP A 72 -7.40 11.66 -12.20
CA ASP A 72 -7.34 10.52 -11.30
C ASP A 72 -6.90 11.08 -9.95
N THR A 73 -7.89 11.34 -9.11
CA THR A 73 -7.67 12.02 -7.84
C THR A 73 -6.89 11.05 -6.98
N TYR A 74 -5.64 11.40 -6.73
CA TYR A 74 -4.72 10.53 -6.00
C TYR A 74 -5.36 10.01 -4.71
N ARG A 75 -5.41 8.69 -4.61
CA ARG A 75 -5.89 7.98 -3.44
C ARG A 75 -4.72 7.46 -2.65
N LEU A 76 -4.80 7.73 -1.35
CA LEU A 76 -3.82 7.30 -0.36
C LEU A 76 -3.84 5.78 -0.25
N ASP A 77 -2.66 5.17 -0.13
CA ASP A 77 -2.49 3.75 0.15
C ASP A 77 -1.23 3.51 0.97
N SER A 78 -0.99 2.24 1.32
CA SER A 78 0.20 1.79 2.03
C SER A 78 1.49 2.25 1.34
N GLY A 79 2.45 2.73 2.14
CA GLY A 79 3.73 3.23 1.65
C GLY A 79 3.77 4.72 1.32
N ASP A 80 2.64 5.43 1.47
CA ASP A 80 2.61 6.89 1.41
C ASP A 80 3.01 7.50 2.77
N GLU A 81 3.69 8.64 2.76
CA GLU A 81 3.95 9.45 3.95
C GLU A 81 3.16 10.75 3.88
N LEU A 82 2.43 11.03 4.94
CA LEU A 82 1.50 12.15 5.02
C LEU A 82 2.00 13.15 6.07
N ARG A 83 2.10 14.41 5.68
CA ARG A 83 2.29 15.51 6.60
C ARG A 83 0.92 16.01 7.04
N ILE A 84 0.61 15.81 8.32
CA ILE A 84 -0.65 16.25 8.93
C ILE A 84 -0.34 17.45 9.79
N VAL A 85 -1.07 18.55 9.60
CA VAL A 85 -0.95 19.77 10.39
C VAL A 85 -2.27 20.05 11.05
N VAL A 86 -2.28 20.08 12.38
CA VAL A 86 -3.43 20.43 13.20
C VAL A 86 -3.19 21.82 13.78
N PHE A 87 -3.99 22.79 13.37
CA PHE A 87 -3.81 24.18 13.78
C PHE A 87 -3.88 24.32 15.32
N GLY A 88 -2.89 25.01 15.89
CA GLY A 88 -2.75 25.18 17.34
C GLY A 88 -2.22 23.95 18.10
N GLN A 89 -1.97 22.82 17.43
CA GLN A 89 -1.52 21.57 18.05
C GLN A 89 -0.23 21.06 17.41
N GLN A 90 0.91 21.61 17.82
CA GLN A 90 2.23 21.20 17.30
C GLN A 90 2.59 19.75 17.64
N ASN A 91 2.07 19.23 18.75
CA ASN A 91 2.30 17.84 19.16
C ASN A 91 1.65 16.82 18.21
N LEU A 92 0.57 17.22 17.53
CA LEU A 92 -0.17 16.42 16.55
C LEU A 92 0.27 16.72 15.11
N SER A 93 1.00 17.81 14.88
CA SER A 93 1.39 18.28 13.56
C SER A 93 2.70 17.63 13.11
N ARG A 94 2.63 16.37 12.66
CA ARG A 94 3.79 15.53 12.32
C ARG A 94 3.60 14.79 11.01
N VAL A 95 4.65 14.07 10.64
CA VAL A 95 4.65 13.15 9.50
C VAL A 95 4.16 11.78 9.99
N TYR A 96 3.23 11.20 9.25
CA TYR A 96 2.62 9.90 9.53
C TYR A 96 2.73 9.03 8.29
N ALA A 97 3.34 7.86 8.43
CA ALA A 97 3.38 6.86 7.36
C ALA A 97 2.09 6.03 7.36
N VAL A 98 1.60 5.69 6.17
CA VAL A 98 0.50 4.74 5.99
C VAL A 98 1.06 3.32 6.08
N ASP A 99 0.60 2.56 7.06
CA ASP A 99 1.03 1.19 7.29
C ASP A 99 0.59 0.22 6.16
N GLY A 100 1.09 -1.02 6.20
CA GLY A 100 0.72 -2.07 5.23
C GLY A 100 -0.76 -2.48 5.26
N SER A 101 -1.47 -2.16 6.35
CA SER A 101 -2.91 -2.39 6.48
C SER A 101 -3.74 -1.22 5.91
N GLY A 102 -3.10 -0.09 5.59
CA GLY A 102 -3.75 1.10 5.05
C GLY A 102 -4.20 2.10 6.12
N TYR A 103 -3.65 2.03 7.32
CA TYR A 103 -3.97 2.91 8.44
C TYR A 103 -2.81 3.84 8.77
N ILE A 104 -3.14 4.99 9.36
CA ILE A 104 -2.16 5.89 10.00
C ILE A 104 -2.32 5.79 11.51
N SER A 105 -1.21 5.88 12.24
CA SER A 105 -1.22 5.89 13.70
C SER A 105 -0.98 7.30 14.21
N MET A 106 -2.04 7.92 14.75
CA MET A 106 -2.02 9.30 15.24
C MET A 106 -2.20 9.31 16.76
N PRO A 107 -1.44 10.14 17.52
CA PRO A 107 -1.69 10.33 18.94
C PRO A 107 -3.13 10.79 19.19
N LEU A 108 -3.70 10.37 20.31
CA LEU A 108 -5.10 10.59 20.73
C LEU A 108 -6.13 9.75 19.97
N LEU A 109 -6.04 9.69 18.64
CA LEU A 109 -7.02 8.99 17.80
C LEU A 109 -6.70 7.51 17.55
N GLY A 110 -5.46 7.09 17.76
CA GLY A 110 -5.01 5.74 17.46
C GLY A 110 -4.93 5.50 15.95
N SER A 111 -5.48 4.37 15.50
CA SER A 111 -5.39 3.93 14.10
C SER A 111 -6.57 4.44 13.26
N ILE A 112 -6.27 5.24 12.23
CA ILE A 112 -7.28 5.83 11.34
C ILE A 112 -7.08 5.27 9.94
N ARG A 113 -8.17 4.86 9.28
CA ARG A 113 -8.11 4.33 7.92
C ARG A 113 -7.78 5.45 6.93
N ALA A 114 -6.64 5.34 6.23
CA ALA A 114 -6.24 6.26 5.18
C ALA A 114 -6.44 5.66 3.77
N ARG A 115 -6.33 4.33 3.63
CA ARG A 115 -6.43 3.65 2.34
C ARG A 115 -7.73 3.97 1.60
N GLY A 116 -7.57 4.37 0.34
CA GLY A 116 -8.66 4.67 -0.58
C GLY A 116 -9.30 6.05 -0.38
N LEU A 117 -8.87 6.81 0.63
CA LEU A 117 -9.29 8.19 0.84
C LEU A 117 -8.39 9.15 0.07
N THR A 118 -8.94 10.31 -0.26
CA THR A 118 -8.16 11.47 -0.69
C THR A 118 -7.64 12.24 0.52
N THR A 119 -6.64 13.10 0.34
CA THR A 119 -6.13 13.96 1.42
C THR A 119 -7.22 14.80 2.09
N ARG A 120 -8.15 15.35 1.28
CA ARG A 120 -9.31 16.11 1.78
C ARG A 120 -10.28 15.27 2.60
N GLN A 121 -10.55 14.04 2.17
CA GLN A 121 -11.43 13.13 2.91
C GLN A 121 -10.79 12.71 4.23
N LEU A 122 -9.50 12.40 4.22
CA LEU A 122 -8.77 12.05 5.44
C LEU A 122 -8.73 13.23 6.42
N ALA A 123 -8.50 14.45 5.94
CA ALA A 123 -8.57 15.66 6.77
C ALA A 123 -9.94 15.79 7.48
N GLY A 124 -11.04 15.62 6.75
CA GLY A 124 -12.40 15.68 7.32
C GLY A 124 -12.68 14.58 8.35
N VAL A 125 -12.13 13.37 8.16
CA VAL A 125 -12.21 12.29 9.15
C VAL A 125 -11.48 12.68 10.44
N ILE A 126 -10.25 13.18 10.33
CA ILE A 126 -9.44 13.59 11.47
C ILE A 126 -10.06 14.78 12.19
N GLU A 127 -10.59 15.78 11.48
CA GLU A 127 -11.29 16.93 12.07
C GLU A 127 -12.49 16.49 12.92
N ARG A 128 -13.31 15.59 12.38
CA ARG A 128 -14.47 15.06 13.09
C ARG A 128 -14.06 14.30 14.34
N ASP A 129 -13.08 13.40 14.23
CA ASP A 129 -12.71 12.51 15.32
C ASP A 129 -11.95 13.27 16.43
N LEU A 130 -11.13 14.28 16.10
CA LEU A 130 -10.54 15.20 17.09
C LEU A 130 -11.58 16.11 17.74
N GLY A 131 -12.55 16.57 16.94
CA GLY A 131 -13.60 17.50 17.37
C GLY A 131 -14.56 16.90 18.39
N ALA A 132 -14.69 15.58 18.40
CA ALA A 132 -15.63 14.87 19.26
C ALA A 132 -15.23 14.88 20.74
N GLU A 133 -13.94 14.70 21.04
CA GLU A 133 -13.49 14.43 22.42
C GLU A 133 -12.24 15.21 22.86
N TYR A 134 -11.42 15.71 21.92
CA TYR A 134 -10.07 16.18 22.24
C TYR A 134 -9.83 17.67 22.00
N VAL A 135 -10.34 18.24 20.89
CA VAL A 135 -10.03 19.61 20.46
C VAL A 135 -11.30 20.33 20.06
N LYS A 136 -11.50 21.56 20.54
CA LYS A 136 -12.62 22.40 20.11
C LYS A 136 -12.31 23.06 18.77
N ASN A 137 -13.12 22.79 17.74
CA ASN A 137 -12.97 23.32 16.38
C ASN A 137 -11.56 23.12 15.77
N PRO A 138 -11.07 21.87 15.66
CA PRO A 138 -9.78 21.60 15.02
C PRO A 138 -9.83 22.00 13.53
N LYS A 139 -8.72 22.55 13.04
CA LYS A 139 -8.49 22.75 11.60
C LYS A 139 -7.32 21.88 11.19
N VAL A 140 -7.55 20.98 10.24
CA VAL A 140 -6.56 19.98 9.83
C VAL A 140 -6.25 20.15 8.36
N SER A 141 -4.96 20.25 8.04
CA SER A 141 -4.46 20.12 6.68
C SER A 141 -3.69 18.81 6.55
N VAL A 142 -3.92 18.09 5.45
CA VAL A 142 -3.23 16.85 5.12
C VAL A 142 -2.59 17.00 3.75
N GLU A 143 -1.28 16.78 3.70
CA GLU A 143 -0.47 16.85 2.49
C GLU A 143 0.31 15.55 2.33
N VAL A 144 0.52 15.09 1.10
CA VAL A 144 1.41 13.95 0.85
C VAL A 144 2.83 14.47 0.83
N GLN A 145 3.65 14.02 1.78
CA GLN A 145 5.07 14.37 1.84
C GLN A 145 5.89 13.49 0.90
N THR A 146 5.63 12.18 0.94
CA THR A 146 6.30 11.20 0.08
C THR A 146 5.25 10.30 -0.53
N TYR A 147 5.20 10.28 -1.87
CA TYR A 147 4.35 9.36 -2.61
C TYR A 147 4.99 7.99 -2.70
N ARG A 148 4.18 6.92 -2.73
CA ARG A 148 4.68 5.57 -3.02
C ARG A 148 5.46 5.54 -4.35
N PRO A 149 6.65 4.93 -4.37
CA PRO A 149 7.45 4.82 -5.58
C PRO A 149 6.86 3.79 -6.54
N PHE A 150 7.21 3.92 -7.81
CA PHE A 150 6.88 2.94 -8.84
C PHE A 150 8.16 2.37 -9.48
N TYR A 151 8.03 1.26 -10.20
CA TYR A 151 9.15 0.57 -10.82
C TYR A 151 9.01 0.56 -12.33
N ILE A 152 10.10 0.87 -13.02
CA ILE A 152 10.21 0.74 -14.48
C ILE A 152 11.18 -0.40 -14.77
N LEU A 153 10.73 -1.36 -15.57
CA LEU A 153 11.46 -2.57 -15.96
C LEU A 153 11.36 -2.74 -17.49
N GLY A 154 12.31 -3.45 -18.10
CA GLY A 154 12.30 -3.77 -19.53
C GLY A 154 13.41 -3.07 -20.32
N GLU A 155 13.14 -2.78 -21.60
CA GLU A 155 14.08 -2.11 -22.52
C GLU A 155 14.15 -0.60 -22.28
N VAL A 156 14.66 -0.22 -21.10
CA VAL A 156 14.95 1.17 -20.71
C VAL A 156 16.40 1.29 -20.29
N GLN A 157 17.03 2.47 -20.41
CA GLN A 157 18.43 2.63 -19.97
C GLN A 157 18.59 2.44 -18.47
N ARG A 158 17.67 3.01 -17.71
CA ARG A 158 17.70 3.02 -16.25
C ARG A 158 16.47 2.28 -15.73
N ALA A 159 16.56 0.96 -15.65
CA ALA A 159 15.57 0.18 -14.92
C ALA A 159 15.76 0.40 -13.42
N GLY A 160 14.66 0.57 -12.69
CA GLY A 160 14.75 0.83 -11.26
C GLY A 160 13.51 1.45 -10.63
N LYS A 161 13.71 1.96 -9.42
CA LYS A 161 12.70 2.61 -8.58
C LYS A 161 12.68 4.12 -8.84
N TYR A 162 11.49 4.66 -9.13
CA TYR A 162 11.28 6.08 -9.40
C TYR A 162 10.25 6.70 -8.44
N PRO A 163 10.44 7.97 -8.04
CA PRO A 163 9.46 8.69 -7.24
C PRO A 163 8.23 9.05 -8.08
N TYR A 164 7.04 8.83 -7.54
CA TYR A 164 5.80 9.27 -8.18
C TYR A 164 5.56 10.76 -7.94
N VAL A 165 5.07 11.45 -8.97
CA VAL A 165 4.58 12.83 -8.89
C VAL A 165 3.12 12.86 -9.32
N SER A 166 2.27 13.54 -8.55
CA SER A 166 0.85 13.65 -8.87
C SER A 166 0.63 14.32 -10.22
N GLY A 167 -0.18 13.67 -11.07
CA GLY A 167 -0.49 14.17 -12.42
C GLY A 167 0.51 13.74 -13.50
N MET A 168 1.54 12.97 -13.14
CA MET A 168 2.50 12.44 -14.10
C MET A 168 1.84 11.42 -15.04
N THR A 169 2.13 11.52 -16.34
CA THR A 169 1.67 10.52 -17.31
C THR A 169 2.64 9.35 -17.43
N VAL A 170 2.19 8.26 -18.08
CA VAL A 170 3.07 7.10 -18.34
C VAL A 170 4.24 7.51 -19.25
N GLU A 171 4.01 8.41 -20.20
CA GLU A 171 5.02 8.94 -21.11
C GLU A 171 6.10 9.73 -20.35
N GLU A 172 5.70 10.60 -19.41
CA GLU A 172 6.63 11.35 -18.55
C GLU A 172 7.45 10.42 -17.64
N ALA A 173 6.82 9.37 -17.12
CA ALA A 173 7.49 8.35 -16.33
C ALA A 173 8.58 7.63 -17.15
N VAL A 174 8.29 7.22 -18.38
CA VAL A 174 9.26 6.56 -19.28
C VAL A 174 10.35 7.52 -19.74
N ALA A 175 10.03 8.79 -19.97
CA ALA A 175 11.01 9.83 -20.30
C ALA A 175 12.06 9.98 -19.18
N THR A 176 11.63 9.87 -17.91
CA THR A 176 12.51 9.92 -16.73
C THR A 176 13.44 8.70 -16.63
N ALA A 177 13.07 7.56 -17.22
CA ALA A 177 13.93 6.37 -17.29
C ALA A 177 14.93 6.37 -18.46
N GLU A 178 15.03 7.48 -19.19
CA GLU A 178 15.92 7.68 -20.34
C GLU A 178 15.78 6.54 -21.36
N ALA A 179 14.62 6.30 -21.95
CA ALA A 179 14.47 5.22 -22.94
C ALA A 179 15.29 5.50 -24.22
N ILE A 180 16.29 4.66 -24.55
CA ILE A 180 16.82 4.51 -25.92
C ILE A 180 16.35 3.17 -26.46
N ARG A 181 15.69 3.21 -27.61
CA ARG A 181 15.68 2.07 -28.53
C ARG A 181 17.09 1.97 -29.13
N SER A 182 17.96 1.13 -28.59
CA SER A 182 19.00 0.51 -29.42
C SER A 182 18.52 -0.89 -29.77
N ALA A 183 18.03 -1.05 -30.99
CA ALA A 183 17.76 -2.36 -31.56
C ALA A 183 19.03 -3.24 -31.41
N PRO A 184 18.90 -4.54 -31.14
CA PRO A 184 20.03 -5.45 -31.32
C PRO A 184 20.43 -5.37 -32.79
N THR A 185 21.58 -4.73 -33.08
CA THR A 185 22.22 -4.79 -34.38
C THR A 185 22.40 -6.26 -34.71
N SER A 186 21.55 -6.80 -35.57
CA SER A 186 21.63 -8.18 -36.02
C SER A 186 23.04 -8.41 -36.55
N GLY A 187 23.79 -9.27 -35.86
CA GLY A 187 25.09 -9.73 -36.32
C GLY A 187 24.94 -10.24 -37.73
N ARG A 188 25.58 -9.53 -38.67
CA ARG A 188 25.78 -10.01 -40.03
C ARG A 188 26.76 -11.18 -39.90
N CYS A 189 26.27 -12.40 -40.08
CA CYS A 189 27.13 -13.55 -40.33
C CYS A 189 27.67 -13.38 -41.75
N ASP A 190 28.94 -12.99 -41.85
CA ASP A 190 29.74 -13.13 -43.07
C ASP A 190 30.32 -14.55 -43.16
#